data_AF-W5IK32-F1
#
_entry.id   AF-W5IK32-F1
#
_cell.length_a   1.000
_cell.length_b   1.000
_cell.length_c   1.000
_cell.angle_alpha   90.00
_cell.angle_beta   90.00
_cell.angle_gamma   90.00
#
_symmetry.space_group_name_H-M   'P 1'
#
loop_
_entity.id
_entity.type
_entity.pdbx_description
1 polymer ?
#
loop_
_entity_poly.entity_id
_entity_poly.type
_entity_poly.pdbx_seq_one_letter_code
_entity_poly.pdbx_strand_id
1 'polypeptide(L)'
;MAMTEINQWIQLPVKQRMGFDSCPYCNNYVSHMTHVQQMADLFKEVMSQRLAHDNNFLDALEEEGRGLAAAHPSASQEIMIRTLNTVSMYRDELAKQSEQLSAAYNHIMNDIHNARIYYSELEARNRD
;
A
#
# COMPACT_ATOMS: atom_id res chain seq x y z
N MET A 1 -12.87 4.84 0.98
CA MET A 1 -13.04 4.16 2.28
C MET A 1 -11.85 3.25 2.58
N ALA A 2 -11.48 2.29 1.72
CA ALA A 2 -10.31 1.42 1.97
C ALA A 2 -8.99 2.19 2.21
N MET A 3 -8.60 3.14 1.35
CA MET A 3 -7.37 3.95 1.54
C MET A 3 -7.35 4.76 2.86
N THR A 4 -8.53 5.11 3.38
CA THR A 4 -8.68 5.92 4.59
C THR A 4 -8.42 5.07 5.84
N GLU A 5 -8.93 3.83 5.85
CA GLU A 5 -8.65 2.84 6.90
C GLU A 5 -7.17 2.38 6.85
N ILE A 6 -6.60 2.28 5.64
CA ILE A 6 -5.18 1.99 5.41
C ILE A 6 -4.28 3.07 6.00
N ASN A 7 -4.58 4.34 5.70
CA ASN A 7 -3.84 5.46 6.29
C ASN A 7 -3.98 5.46 7.82
N GLN A 8 -5.15 5.15 8.37
CA GLN A 8 -5.31 5.04 9.82
C GLN A 8 -4.45 3.91 10.41
N TRP A 9 -4.43 2.71 9.82
CA TRP A 9 -3.65 1.59 10.33
C TRP A 9 -2.13 1.82 10.22
N ILE A 10 -1.66 2.45 9.14
CA ILE A 10 -0.25 2.81 8.94
C ILE A 10 0.21 3.89 9.93
N GLN A 11 -0.69 4.80 10.31
CA GLN A 11 -0.38 5.90 11.25
C GLN A 11 -0.40 5.46 12.71
N LEU A 12 -0.90 4.25 13.02
CA LEU A 12 -0.89 3.75 14.40
C LEU A 12 0.56 3.51 14.86
N PRO A 13 0.92 3.91 16.10
CA PRO A 13 2.18 3.49 16.71
C PRO A 13 2.32 1.98 16.66
N VAL A 14 3.53 1.49 16.38
CA VAL A 14 3.87 0.05 16.33
C VAL A 14 3.36 -0.68 17.58
N LYS A 15 3.43 -0.03 18.75
CA LYS A 15 2.92 -0.57 20.01
C LYS A 15 1.41 -0.88 20.00
N GLN A 16 0.63 -0.02 19.36
CA GLN A 16 -0.82 -0.19 19.20
C GLN A 16 -1.14 -1.22 18.10
N ARG A 17 -0.37 -1.25 17.01
CA ARG A 17 -0.49 -2.30 15.96
C ARG A 17 -0.20 -3.70 16.48
N MET A 18 0.71 -3.81 17.45
CA MET A 18 1.14 -5.08 18.01
C MET A 18 0.40 -5.49 19.31
N GLY A 19 -0.56 -4.69 19.78
CA GLY A 19 -1.35 -5.00 20.99
C GLY A 19 -0.53 -5.03 22.29
N PHE A 20 0.55 -4.24 22.40
CA PHE A 20 1.50 -4.32 23.52
C PHE A 20 1.01 -3.76 24.87
N ASP A 21 -0.21 -3.25 24.96
CA ASP A 21 -0.71 -2.65 26.20
C ASP A 21 -0.93 -3.67 27.34
N SER A 22 -0.86 -4.97 27.07
CA SER A 22 -1.29 -5.99 28.04
C SER A 22 -0.18 -6.77 28.74
N CYS A 23 1.05 -6.87 28.23
CA CYS A 23 2.07 -7.72 28.87
C CYS A 23 3.49 -7.56 28.29
N PRO A 24 4.43 -6.93 29.01
CA PRO A 24 5.83 -6.81 28.60
C PRO A 24 6.64 -8.13 28.62
N TYR A 25 6.11 -9.18 29.25
CA TYR A 25 6.79 -10.47 29.50
C TYR A 25 6.14 -11.67 28.82
N CYS A 26 5.12 -11.44 27.99
CA CYS A 26 4.46 -12.53 27.30
C CYS A 26 5.34 -12.91 26.10
N ASN A 27 5.94 -14.10 26.15
CA ASN A 27 6.91 -14.71 25.23
C ASN A 27 6.49 -14.85 23.75
N ASN A 28 5.54 -14.04 23.27
CA ASN A 28 5.01 -14.10 21.91
C ASN A 28 5.49 -12.94 21.02
N TYR A 29 6.48 -12.15 21.46
CA TYR A 29 6.98 -10.98 20.71
C TYR A 29 7.45 -11.32 19.29
N VAL A 30 8.22 -12.40 19.14
CA VAL A 30 8.67 -12.90 17.83
C VAL A 30 7.49 -13.35 16.97
N SER A 31 6.52 -14.03 17.56
CA SER A 31 5.31 -14.48 16.87
C SER A 31 4.45 -13.29 16.39
N HIS A 32 4.29 -12.26 17.21
CA HIS A 32 3.59 -11.03 16.84
C HIS A 32 4.30 -10.28 15.71
N MET A 33 5.63 -10.14 15.76
CA MET A 33 6.39 -9.52 14.67
C MET A 33 6.27 -10.30 13.36
N THR A 34 6.35 -11.63 13.41
CA THR A 34 6.15 -12.48 12.23
C THR A 34 4.73 -12.31 11.67
N HIS A 35 3.72 -12.24 12.54
CA HIS A 35 2.34 -12.02 12.11
C HIS A 35 2.15 -10.64 11.46
N VAL A 36 2.70 -9.57 12.05
CA VAL A 36 2.65 -8.23 11.46
C VAL A 36 3.37 -8.18 10.11
N GLN A 37 4.52 -8.87 9.98
CA GLN A 37 5.23 -8.97 8.71
C GLN A 37 4.36 -9.66 7.64
N GLN A 38 3.76 -10.82 7.96
CA GLN A 38 2.86 -11.53 7.04
C GLN A 38 1.67 -10.67 6.60
N MET A 39 1.08 -9.92 7.53
CA MET A 39 -0.03 -9.02 7.20
C MET A 39 0.43 -7.87 6.30
N ALA A 40 1.62 -7.31 6.53
CA ALA A 40 2.19 -6.27 5.68
C ALA A 40 2.51 -6.78 4.27
N ASP A 41 3.04 -8.00 4.15
CA ASP A 41 3.34 -8.67 2.89
C ASP A 41 2.06 -8.90 2.07
N LEU A 42 1.04 -9.53 2.69
CA LEU A 42 -0.27 -9.76 2.07
C LEU A 42 -0.93 -8.45 1.65
N PHE A 43 -0.88 -7.44 2.51
CA PHE A 43 -1.45 -6.14 2.22
C PHE A 43 -0.79 -5.48 1.01
N LYS A 44 0.56 -5.51 0.96
CA LYS A 44 1.30 -5.01 -0.19
C LYS A 44 0.91 -5.74 -1.47
N GLU A 45 0.84 -7.06 -1.42
CA GLU A 45 0.47 -7.89 -2.57
C GLU A 45 -0.92 -7.53 -3.11
N VAL A 46 -1.95 -7.54 -2.26
CA VAL A 46 -3.33 -7.25 -2.66
C VAL A 46 -3.45 -5.83 -3.22
N MET A 47 -2.82 -4.85 -2.59
CA MET A 47 -2.87 -3.47 -3.07
C MET A 47 -2.09 -3.28 -4.37
N SER A 48 -0.94 -3.94 -4.55
CA SER A 48 -0.22 -3.93 -5.82
C SER A 48 -1.04 -4.56 -6.96
N GLN A 49 -1.72 -5.67 -6.71
CA GLN A 49 -2.63 -6.28 -7.69
C GLN A 49 -3.78 -5.34 -8.05
N ARG A 50 -4.36 -4.65 -7.06
CA ARG A 50 -5.42 -3.67 -7.29
C ARG A 50 -4.94 -2.49 -8.14
N LEU A 51 -3.77 -1.92 -7.83
CA LEU A 51 -3.19 -0.82 -8.61
C LEU A 51 -2.88 -1.24 -10.05
N ALA A 52 -2.41 -2.48 -10.25
CA ALA A 52 -2.17 -3.03 -11.58
C ALA A 52 -3.48 -3.22 -12.36
N HIS A 53 -4.51 -3.76 -11.71
CA HIS A 53 -5.85 -3.89 -12.30
C HIS A 53 -6.41 -2.52 -12.74
N ASP A 54 -6.31 -1.51 -11.88
CA ASP A 54 -6.84 -0.18 -12.18
C ASP A 54 -6.04 0.50 -13.31
N ASN A 55 -4.73 0.29 -13.40
CA ASN A 55 -3.94 0.75 -14.56
C ASN A 55 -4.36 0.05 -15.87
N ASN A 56 -4.54 -1.27 -15.86
CA ASN A 56 -4.99 -2.01 -17.05
C ASN A 56 -6.36 -1.52 -17.53
N PHE A 57 -7.25 -1.15 -16.61
CA PHE A 57 -8.54 -0.55 -16.95
C PHE A 57 -8.38 0.81 -17.64
N LEU A 58 -7.46 1.65 -17.16
CA LEU A 58 -7.15 2.94 -17.79
C LEU A 58 -6.55 2.77 -19.20
N ASP A 59 -5.70 1.77 -19.40
CA ASP A 59 -5.12 1.44 -20.72
C ASP A 59 -6.23 1.03 -21.71
N ALA A 60 -7.17 0.19 -21.28
CA ALA A 60 -8.30 -0.23 -22.11
C ALA A 60 -9.22 0.95 -22.47
N LEU A 61 -9.50 1.85 -21.51
CA LEU A 61 -10.28 3.07 -21.77
C LEU A 61 -9.60 4.00 -22.77
N GLU A 62 -8.28 4.15 -22.67
CA GLU A 62 -7.52 4.97 -23.61
C GLU A 62 -7.55 4.37 -25.02
N GLU A 63 -7.40 3.04 -25.14
CA GLU A 63 -7.47 2.33 -26.42
C GLU A 63 -8.85 2.47 -27.06
N GLU A 64 -9.92 2.23 -26.31
CA GLU A 64 -11.30 2.37 -26.80
C GLU A 64 -11.60 3.81 -27.23
N GLY A 65 -11.16 4.80 -26.44
CA GLY A 65 -11.28 6.20 -26.80
C GLY A 65 -10.56 6.52 -28.11
N ARG A 66 -9.33 6.01 -28.31
CA ARG A 66 -8.57 6.19 -29.56
C ARG A 66 -9.29 5.55 -30.74
N GLY A 67 -9.84 4.34 -30.57
CA GLY A 67 -10.62 3.65 -31.59
C GLY A 67 -11.87 4.44 -32.01
N LEU A 68 -12.61 4.96 -31.03
CA LEU A 68 -13.79 5.79 -31.30
C LEU A 68 -13.42 7.10 -32.01
N ALA A 69 -12.35 7.76 -31.57
CA ALA A 69 -11.82 8.97 -32.19
C ALA A 69 -11.41 8.76 -33.65
N ALA A 70 -10.80 7.60 -33.96
CA ALA A 70 -10.45 7.23 -35.32
C ALA A 70 -11.70 6.98 -36.20
N ALA A 71 -12.74 6.36 -35.65
CA ALA A 71 -13.98 6.08 -36.37
C ALA A 71 -14.84 7.35 -36.59
N HIS A 72 -14.82 8.30 -35.66
CA HIS A 72 -15.69 9.49 -35.68
C HIS A 72 -14.95 10.81 -35.38
N PRO A 73 -13.96 11.23 -36.19
CA PRO A 73 -13.01 12.28 -35.84
C PRO A 73 -13.62 13.60 -35.37
N SER A 74 -14.71 14.05 -36.00
CA SER A 74 -15.37 15.32 -35.67
C SER A 74 -16.38 15.23 -34.52
N ALA A 75 -16.96 14.05 -34.24
CA ALA A 75 -17.98 13.88 -33.21
C ALA A 75 -17.38 13.48 -31.85
N SER A 76 -16.20 12.85 -31.84
CA SER A 76 -15.56 12.35 -30.62
C SER A 76 -14.33 13.14 -30.17
N GLN A 77 -13.91 14.20 -30.86
CA GLN A 77 -12.67 14.92 -30.53
C GLN A 77 -12.69 15.54 -29.12
N GLU A 78 -13.78 16.23 -28.76
CA GLU A 78 -13.91 16.86 -27.43
C GLU A 78 -14.04 15.79 -26.32
N ILE A 79 -14.81 14.75 -26.59
CA ILE A 79 -14.96 13.60 -25.67
C ILE A 79 -13.60 12.93 -25.45
N MET A 80 -12.82 12.73 -26.51
CA MET A 80 -11.50 12.12 -26.43
C MET A 80 -10.52 12.95 -25.62
N ILE A 81 -10.49 14.27 -25.82
CA ILE A 81 -9.64 15.17 -25.03
C ILE A 81 -10.00 15.09 -23.55
N ARG A 82 -11.29 15.08 -23.22
CA ARG A 82 -11.75 14.94 -21.82
C ARG A 82 -11.36 13.59 -21.24
N THR A 83 -11.61 12.49 -21.96
CA THR A 83 -11.26 11.14 -21.52
C THR A 83 -9.76 11.01 -21.27
N LEU A 84 -8.91 11.47 -22.20
CA LEU A 84 -7.46 11.42 -22.04
C LEU A 84 -6.98 12.24 -20.82
N ASN A 85 -7.52 13.44 -20.62
CA ASN A 85 -7.18 14.26 -19.46
C ASN A 85 -7.59 13.56 -18.16
N THR A 86 -8.78 12.98 -18.11
CA THR A 86 -9.27 12.24 -16.95
C THR A 86 -8.43 10.99 -16.68
N VAL A 87 -8.12 10.20 -17.70
CA VAL A 87 -7.25 9.03 -17.61
C VAL A 87 -5.86 9.43 -17.10
N SER A 88 -5.28 10.51 -17.62
CA SER A 88 -4.00 11.03 -17.16
C SER A 88 -4.02 11.37 -15.67
N MET A 89 -5.05 12.07 -15.20
CA MET A 89 -5.20 12.41 -13.79
C MET A 89 -5.31 11.16 -12.90
N TYR A 90 -6.05 10.14 -13.35
CA TYR A 90 -6.16 8.89 -12.60
C TYR A 90 -4.84 8.12 -12.58
N ARG A 91 -4.06 8.12 -13.66
CA ARG A 91 -2.71 7.51 -13.67
C ARG A 91 -1.78 8.19 -12.66
N ASP A 92 -1.79 9.52 -12.59
CA ASP A 92 -0.98 10.26 -11.62
C ASP A 92 -1.36 9.91 -10.18
N GLU A 93 -2.65 9.71 -9.91
CA GLU A 93 -3.14 9.30 -8.60
C GLU A 93 -2.75 7.85 -8.26
N LEU A 94 -2.86 6.92 -9.21
CA LEU A 94 -2.40 5.53 -9.02
C LEU A 94 -0.89 5.48 -8.76
N ALA A 95 -0.10 6.33 -9.42
CA ALA A 95 1.34 6.44 -9.18
C ALA A 95 1.64 6.90 -7.74
N LYS A 96 0.95 7.94 -7.26
CA LYS A 96 1.08 8.40 -5.86
C LYS A 96 0.69 7.33 -4.86
N GLN A 97 -0.39 6.59 -5.13
CA GLN A 97 -0.84 5.49 -4.27
C GLN A 97 0.18 4.35 -4.23
N SER A 98 0.82 4.04 -5.35
CA SER A 98 1.92 3.07 -5.44
C SER A 98 3.13 3.50 -4.59
N GLU A 99 3.54 4.76 -4.70
CA GLU A 99 4.63 5.31 -3.89
C GLU A 99 4.31 5.29 -2.39
N GLN A 100 3.09 5.70 -2.01
CA GLN A 100 2.62 5.66 -0.62
C GLN A 100 2.59 4.24 -0.05
N LEU A 101 2.12 3.26 -0.84
CA LEU A 101 2.12 1.85 -0.46
C LEU A 101 3.55 1.34 -0.20
N SER A 102 4.47 1.66 -1.10
CA SER A 102 5.88 1.29 -0.97
C SER A 102 6.52 1.92 0.27
N ALA A 103 6.29 3.22 0.49
CA ALA A 103 6.79 3.95 1.65
C ALA A 103 6.25 3.37 2.97
N ALA A 104 4.95 3.10 3.02
CA ALA A 104 4.30 2.51 4.20
C ALA A 104 4.82 1.11 4.52
N TYR A 105 4.96 0.27 3.51
CA TYR A 105 5.55 -1.06 3.67
C TYR A 105 6.98 -0.98 4.22
N ASN A 106 7.82 -0.13 3.63
CA ASN A 106 9.20 0.06 4.08
C ASN A 106 9.27 0.57 5.53
N HIS A 107 8.36 1.47 5.93
CA HIS A 107 8.24 1.93 7.30
C HIS A 107 7.95 0.77 8.26
N ILE A 108 6.95 -0.07 7.95
CA ILE A 108 6.60 -1.23 8.77
C ILE A 108 7.78 -2.21 8.87
N MET A 109 8.47 -2.47 7.77
CA MET A 109 9.62 -3.37 7.75
C MET A 109 10.77 -2.85 8.60
N ASN A 110 11.04 -1.55 8.57
CA ASN A 110 12.03 -0.91 9.43
C ASN A 110 11.63 -0.99 10.91
N ASP A 111 10.36 -0.78 11.23
CA ASP A 111 9.87 -0.90 12.60
C ASP A 111 10.04 -2.33 13.15
N ILE A 112 9.72 -3.34 12.34
CA ILE A 112 9.93 -4.76 12.68
C ILE A 112 11.42 -5.05 12.86
N HIS A 113 12.28 -4.52 12.00
CA HIS A 113 13.72 -4.69 12.12
C HIS A 113 14.28 -4.08 13.42
N ASN A 114 13.93 -2.83 13.72
CA ASN A 114 14.35 -2.13 14.94
C ASN A 114 13.83 -2.84 16.20
N ALA A 115 12.60 -3.32 16.15
CA ALA A 115 12.01 -4.16 17.19
C ALA A 115 12.83 -5.44 17.42
N ARG A 116 13.20 -6.17 16.37
CA ARG A 116 14.03 -7.39 16.52
C ARG A 116 15.36 -7.11 17.20
N ILE A 117 16.05 -6.02 16.82
CA ILE A 117 17.31 -5.61 17.46
C ILE A 117 17.10 -5.34 18.94
N TYR A 118 16.15 -4.47 19.28
CA TYR A 118 15.90 -4.06 20.68
C TYR A 118 15.63 -5.25 21.61
N TYR A 119 14.79 -6.19 21.19
CA TYR A 119 14.48 -7.37 22.01
C TYR A 119 15.63 -8.37 22.08
N SER A 120 16.43 -8.51 21.01
CA SER A 120 17.64 -9.35 21.05
C SER A 120 18.66 -8.82 22.08
N GLU A 121 18.83 -7.50 22.16
CA GLU A 121 19.70 -6.87 23.15
C GLU A 121 19.15 -6.97 24.59
N LEU A 122 17.83 -6.93 24.78
CA LEU A 122 17.20 -7.14 26.07
C LEU A 122 17.39 -8.59 26.55
N GLU A 123 17.20 -9.57 25.67
CA GLU A 123 17.42 -10.97 25.98
C GLU A 123 18.88 -11.27 26.34
N ALA A 124 19.83 -10.61 25.68
CA ALA A 124 21.25 -10.74 26.03
C ALA A 124 21.52 -10.20 27.43
N ARG A 125 20.98 -9.02 27.77
CA ARG A 125 21.14 -8.38 29.09
C ARG A 125 20.49 -9.14 30.25
N ASN A 126 19.41 -9.87 30.00
CA ASN A 126 18.69 -10.64 31.03
C ASN A 126 19.25 -12.06 31.25
N ARG A 127 20.27 -12.48 30.47
CA ARG A 127 20.95 -13.77 30.65
C ARG A 127 22.22 -13.66 31.52
N ASP A 128 22.67 -12.45 31.82
CA ASP A 128 23.75 -12.12 32.76
C ASP A 128 23.19 -11.85 34.17
#